data_AF-A0A920EJI5-F1
#
_entry.id   AF-A0A920EJI5-F1
#
_cell.length_a   1.000
_cell.length_b   1.000
_cell.length_c   1.000
_cell.angle_alpha   90.00
_cell.angle_beta   90.00
_cell.angle_gamma   90.00
#
_symmetry.space_group_name_H-M   'P 1'
#
loop_
_entity.id
_entity.type
_entity.pdbx_description
1 polymer ?
#
loop_
_entity_poly.entity_id
_entity_poly.type
_entity_poly.pdbx_seq_one_letter_code
_entity_poly.pdbx_strand_id
1 'polypeptide(L)' 'MIAHRLSTIEKADRILVIEKGEVVEEGSHASLLAANGRYASLYNNDFEEIKDT' A
#
# COMPACT_ATOMS: atom_id res chain seq x y z
N MET A 1 -1.14 -14.41 -3.94
CA MET A 1 -1.67 -14.60 -2.56
C MET A 1 -2.33 -13.29 -2.17
N ILE A 2 -3.65 -13.26 -1.94
CA ILE A 2 -4.32 -12.08 -1.39
C ILE A 2 -3.93 -12.06 0.09
N ALA A 3 -3.06 -11.12 0.49
CA ALA A 3 -2.50 -11.11 1.83
C ALA A 3 -3.49 -10.47 2.81
N HIS A 4 -4.02 -11.27 3.75
CA HIS A 4 -4.75 -10.78 4.94
C HIS A 4 -3.82 -10.42 6.10
N ARG A 5 -2.50 -10.50 5.92
CA ARG A 5 -1.50 -10.16 6.92
C ARG A 5 -0.48 -9.19 6.34
N LEU A 6 -0.45 -8.00 6.94
CA LEU A 6 0.37 -6.85 6.57
C LEU A 6 1.87 -7.18 6.41
N SER A 7 2.37 -8.16 7.16
CA SER A 7 3.75 -8.68 7.09
C SER A 7 4.16 -9.22 5.71
N THR A 8 3.18 -9.52 4.84
CA THR A 8 3.45 -9.96 3.46
C THR A 8 3.57 -8.78 2.50
N ILE A 9 2.92 -7.66 2.80
CA ILE A 9 2.93 -6.45 1.96
C ILE A 9 4.25 -5.70 2.16
N GLU A 10 4.73 -5.59 3.41
CA GLU A 10 6.05 -5.00 3.71
C GLU A 10 7.21 -5.75 3.05
N LYS A 11 7.07 -7.07 2.88
CA LYS A 11 8.07 -7.93 2.25
C LYS A 11 7.83 -8.15 0.76
N ALA A 12 6.83 -7.49 0.16
CA ALA A 12 6.58 -7.64 -1.25
C ALA A 12 7.69 -6.95 -2.04
N ASP A 13 8.36 -7.70 -2.91
CA ASP A 13 9.39 -7.17 -3.81
C ASP A 13 8.82 -6.10 -4.75
N ARG A 14 7.52 -6.16 -5.05
CA ARG A 14 6.81 -5.20 -5.89
C ARG A 14 5.34 -5.11 -5.51
N ILE A 15 4.86 -3.89 -5.39
CA ILE A 15 3.47 -3.50 -5.12
C ILE A 15 2.98 -2.72 -6.33
N LEU A 16 1.77 -3.02 -6.79
CA LEU A 16 1.09 -2.28 -7.84
C LEU A 16 -0.20 -1.69 -7.28
N VAL A 17 -0.35 -0.38 -7.41
CA VAL A 17 -1.58 0.35 -7.08
C VAL A 17 -2.38 0.48 -8.36
N ILE A 18 -3.59 -0.10 -8.34
CA ILE A 18 -4.52 -0.04 -9.46
C ILE A 18 -5.66 0.91 -9.09
N GLU A 19 -5.90 1.91 -9.92
CA GLU A 19 -7.06 2.80 -9.81
C GLU A 19 -7.78 2.83 -11.16
N LYS A 20 -9.11 2.67 -11.15
CA LYS A 20 -9.95 2.65 -12.36
C LYS A 20 -9.52 1.64 -13.44
N GLY A 21 -8.82 0.57 -13.05
CA GLY A 21 -8.35 -0.46 -13.96
C GLY A 21 -6.98 -0.19 -14.58
N GLU A 22 -6.30 0.90 -14.19
CA GLU A 22 -4.95 1.24 -14.63
C GLU A 22 -3.97 1.23 -13.46
N VAL A 23 -2.71 0.89 -13.74
CA VAL A 23 -1.64 0.96 -12.74
C VAL A 23 -1.23 2.43 -12.58
N VAL A 24 -1.55 3.01 -11.43
CA VAL A 24 -1.20 4.41 -11.13
C VAL A 24 0.15 4.54 -10.43
N GLU A 25 0.56 3.51 -9.68
CA GLU A 25 1.87 3.47 -9.05
C GLU A 25 2.40 2.03 -8.97
N GLU A 26 3.72 1.88 -9.10
CA GLU A 26 4.40 0.60 -8.89
C GLU A 26 5.76 0.79 -8.19
N GLY A 27 6.11 -0.12 -7.30
CA GLY A 27 7.39 -0.07 -6.60
C GLY A 27 7.44 -0.92 -5.35
N SER A 28 8.50 -0.79 -4.57
CA SER A 28 8.57 -1.39 -3.24
C SER A 28 7.73 -0.61 -2.23
N HIS A 29 7.35 -1.23 -1.11
CA HIS A 29 6.66 -0.54 -0.01
C HIS A 29 7.38 0.76 0.38
N ALA A 30 8.69 0.70 0.62
CA ALA A 30 9.48 1.86 1.02
C ALA A 30 9.49 2.97 -0.04
N SER A 31 9.62 2.61 -1.33
CA SER A 31 9.62 3.57 -2.43
C SER A 31 8.28 4.28 -2.58
N LEU A 32 7.17 3.52 -2.49
CA LEU A 32 5.82 4.06 -2.62
C LEU A 32 5.40 4.89 -1.39
N LEU A 33 5.85 4.50 -0.20
CA LEU A 33 5.64 5.28 1.02
C LEU A 33 6.40 6.61 0.97
N ALA A 34 7.66 6.59 0.51
CA ALA A 34 8.49 7.78 0.36
C ALA A 34 8.00 8.71 -0.75
N ALA A 35 7.39 8.16 -1.82
CA ALA A 35 6.77 8.93 -2.88
C ALA A 35 5.54 9.74 -2.40
N ASN A 36 5.01 9.43 -1.19
CA ASN A 36 3.85 10.07 -0.59
C ASN A 36 2.64 10.16 -1.54
N GLY A 37 2.49 9.13 -2.39
CA GLY A 37 1.49 9.07 -3.45
C GLY A 37 0.17 8.47 -2.99
N ARG A 38 -0.51 7.81 -3.92
CA ARG A 38 -1.80 7.15 -3.69
C ARG A 38 -1.65 5.97 -2.72
N TYR A 39 -0.57 5.20 -2.86
CA TYR A 39 -0.22 4.12 -1.95
C TYR A 39 -0.11 4.60 -0.50
N ALA A 40 0.70 5.64 -0.25
CA ALA A 40 0.91 6.20 1.08
C ALA A 40 -0.38 6.77 1.67
N SER A 41 -1.19 7.43 0.84
CA SER A 41 -2.50 7.95 1.26
C SER A 41 -3.46 6.84 1.68
N LEU A 42 -3.55 5.74 0.92
CA LEU A 42 -4.34 4.56 1.29
C LEU A 42 -3.82 3.93 2.57
N TYR A 43 -2.51 3.70 2.64
CA TYR A 43 -1.86 3.12 3.80
C TYR A 43 -2.13 3.94 5.07
N ASN A 44 -1.95 5.25 5.03
CA ASN A 44 -2.18 6.12 6.19
C ASN A 44 -3.66 6.18 6.59
N ASN A 45 -4.58 6.17 5.62
CA ASN A 45 -6.01 6.28 5.88
C ASN A 45 -6.59 4.94 6.41
N ASP A 46 -6.14 3.80 5.87
CA ASP A 46 -6.49 2.47 6.38
C ASP A 46 -5.86 2.20 7.77
N PHE A 47 -4.80 2.92 8.13
CA PHE A 47 -4.16 2.85 9.46
C PHE A 47 -4.87 3.66 10.54
N GLU A 48 -5.59 4.73 10.20
CA GLU A 48 -6.39 5.50 11.16
C GLU A 48 -7.59 4.67 11.66
N GLU A 49 -8.14 3.78 10.83
CA GLU A 49 -9.28 2.92 11.20
C GLU A 49 -8.93 1.78 12.17
N ILE A 50 -7.64 1.41 12.30
CA ILE A 50 -7.19 0.33 13.20
C ILE A 50 -6.77 0.85 14.59
N LYS A 51 -6.65 2.18 14.79
CA LYS A 51 -6.30 2.76 16.09
C LYS A 51 -7.48 2.99 17.04
N ASP A 52 -8.71 2.78 16.59
CA ASP A 52 -9.93 3.01 17.38
C ASP A 52 -10.59 1.71 17.91
N THR A 53 -9.81 0.64 18.18
CA THR A 53 -10.30 -0.55 18.90
C THR A 53 -9.30 -1.08 19.92
#